data_AF-A0A328DDK8-F1
#
_entry.id   AF-A0A328DDK8-F1
#
_cell.length_a   1.000
_cell.length_b   1.000
_cell.length_c   1.000
_cell.angle_alpha   90.00
_cell.angle_beta   90.00
_cell.angle_gamma   90.00
#
_symmetry.space_group_name_H-M   'P 1'
#
loop_
_entity.id
_entity.type
_entity.pdbx_description
1 polymer ?
#
loop_
_entity_poly.entity_id
_entity_poly.type
_entity_poly.pdbx_seq_one_letter_code
_entity_poly.pdbx_strand_id
1 'polypeptide(L)'
;MEYVYDYMFGVLSEYAKLLTYKPTKPPQAVELCTEGIACELKGLEKEFMLETLVKGPSLKAPCTMPPPFDPATLHSIVDARESAMKQVESWENQYWQHKNK
;
A
#
# COMPACT_ATOMS: atom_id res chain seq x y z
N MET A 1 4.49 0.32 -7.00
CA MET A 1 3.22 0.32 -6.25
C MET A 1 2.67 1.72 -6.03
N GLU A 2 3.51 2.75 -5.91
CA GLU A 2 3.10 4.11 -5.52
C GLU A 2 1.98 4.74 -6.38
N TYR A 3 1.95 4.45 -7.68
CA TYR A 3 0.96 5.05 -8.61
C TYR A 3 -0.11 4.09 -9.14
N VAL A 4 -0.18 2.86 -8.63
CA VAL A 4 -1.11 1.85 -9.19
C VAL A 4 -2.56 2.29 -9.00
N TYR A 5 -2.89 2.80 -7.82
CA TYR A 5 -4.24 3.30 -7.52
C TYR A 5 -4.60 4.55 -8.32
N ASP A 6 -3.67 5.51 -8.42
CA ASP A 6 -3.87 6.72 -9.22
C ASP A 6 -4.08 6.40 -10.70
N TYR A 7 -3.30 5.44 -11.22
CA TYR A 7 -3.45 4.95 -12.58
C TYR A 7 -4.80 4.26 -12.79
N MET A 8 -5.19 3.33 -11.92
CA MET A 8 -6.48 2.64 -12.01
C MET A 8 -7.65 3.62 -11.93
N PHE A 9 -7.59 4.58 -11.00
CA PHE A 9 -8.59 5.62 -10.87
C PHE A 9 -8.68 6.51 -12.11
N GLY A 10 -7.54 6.93 -12.66
CA GLY A 10 -7.47 7.70 -13.89
C GLY A 10 -8.11 6.98 -15.06
N VAL A 11 -7.74 5.71 -15.28
CA VAL A 11 -8.29 4.88 -16.36
C VAL A 11 -9.81 4.74 -16.23
N LEU A 12 -10.32 4.39 -15.04
CA LEU A 12 -11.76 4.21 -14.82
C LEU A 12 -12.53 5.53 -15.00
N SER A 13 -11.96 6.64 -14.55
CA SER A 13 -12.56 7.97 -14.66
C SER A 13 -12.67 8.45 -16.11
N GLU A 14 -11.60 8.31 -16.90
CA GLU A 14 -11.63 8.68 -18.32
C GLU A 14 -12.52 7.74 -19.13
N TYR A 15 -12.50 6.44 -18.84
CA TYR A 15 -13.38 5.47 -19.50
C TYR A 15 -14.86 5.75 -19.22
N ALA A 16 -15.21 6.14 -17.99
CA ALA A 16 -16.59 6.48 -17.64
C ALA A 16 -17.16 7.64 -18.47
N LYS A 17 -16.32 8.56 -18.96
CA LYS A 17 -16.75 9.66 -19.84
C LYS A 17 -17.18 9.20 -21.23
N LEU A 18 -16.73 8.02 -21.66
CA LEU A 18 -17.08 7.44 -22.96
C LEU A 18 -18.45 6.78 -22.97
N LEU A 19 -19.08 6.61 -21.79
CA LEU A 19 -20.38 5.95 -21.67
C LEU A 19 -21.47 6.81 -22.31
N THR A 20 -22.13 6.25 -23.33
CA THR A 20 -23.22 6.90 -24.07
C THR A 20 -24.60 6.65 -23.46
N TYR A 21 -24.65 5.95 -22.33
CA TYR A 21 -25.88 5.59 -21.61
C TYR A 21 -25.77 5.97 -20.13
N LYS A 22 -26.92 6.06 -19.46
CA LYS A 22 -26.96 6.29 -18.01
C LYS A 22 -26.73 4.98 -17.26
N PRO A 23 -25.62 4.82 -16.51
CA PRO A 23 -25.37 3.62 -15.73
C PRO A 23 -26.51 3.37 -14.74
N THR A 24 -27.03 2.15 -14.73
CA THR A 24 -28.14 1.74 -13.85
C THR A 24 -27.79 0.38 -13.25
N LYS A 25 -28.11 0.17 -11.98
CA LYS A 25 -27.85 -1.11 -11.29
C LYS A 25 -28.65 -2.23 -11.98
N PRO A 26 -28.00 -3.31 -12.47
CA PRO A 26 -28.73 -4.43 -13.06
C PRO A 26 -29.47 -5.23 -11.97
N PRO A 27 -30.60 -5.90 -12.28
CA PRO A 27 -31.40 -6.63 -11.29
C PRO A 27 -30.63 -7.70 -10.50
N GLN A 28 -29.61 -8.30 -11.12
CA GLN A 28 -28.80 -9.35 -10.53
C GLN A 28 -27.52 -8.82 -9.85
N ALA A 29 -27.30 -7.49 -9.79
CA ALA A 29 -26.15 -6.95 -9.09
C ALA A 29 -26.28 -7.16 -7.58
N VAL A 30 -25.29 -7.87 -7.02
CA VAL A 30 -25.09 -8.02 -5.59
C VAL A 30 -24.21 -6.87 -5.09
N GLU A 31 -24.55 -6.32 -3.93
CA GLU A 31 -23.73 -5.30 -3.29
C GLU A 31 -22.44 -5.94 -2.78
N LEU A 32 -21.30 -5.36 -3.15
CA LEU A 32 -19.99 -5.80 -2.69
C LEU A 32 -19.55 -4.92 -1.52
N CYS A 33 -19.69 -5.41 -0.30
CA CYS A 33 -19.09 -4.81 0.88
C CYS A 33 -17.71 -5.43 1.15
N THR A 34 -16.77 -4.67 1.70
CA THR A 34 -15.45 -5.18 2.09
C THR A 34 -15.53 -6.36 3.06
N GLU A 35 -16.51 -6.31 3.96
CA GLU A 35 -16.90 -7.37 4.89
C GLU A 35 -17.44 -8.59 4.15
N GLY A 36 -18.21 -8.37 3.09
CA GLY A 36 -18.77 -9.41 2.24
C GLY A 36 -17.69 -10.17 1.47
N ILE A 37 -16.63 -9.47 1.03
CA ILE A 37 -15.45 -10.12 0.42
C ILE A 37 -14.75 -11.00 1.46
N ALA A 38 -14.54 -10.49 2.67
CA ALA A 38 -13.89 -11.25 3.74
C ALA A 38 -14.69 -12.49 4.20
N CYS A 39 -16.01 -12.52 3.98
CA CYS A 39 -16.86 -13.67 4.32
C CYS A 39 -16.51 -14.94 3.54
N GLU A 40 -16.20 -14.81 2.25
CA GLU A 40 -15.86 -15.93 1.34
C GLU A 40 -14.41 -16.43 1.53
N LEU A 41 -13.54 -15.59 2.09
CA LEU A 41 -12.13 -15.91 2.31
C LEU A 41 -11.90 -16.83 3.53
N LYS A 42 -10.77 -17.52 3.56
CA LYS A 42 -10.35 -18.43 4.66
C LYS A 42 -8.87 -18.24 5.01
N GLY A 43 -8.49 -18.61 6.23
CA GLY A 43 -7.10 -18.55 6.69
C GLY A 43 -6.58 -17.12 6.82
N LEU A 44 -5.27 -16.94 6.57
CA LEU A 44 -4.55 -15.67 6.76
C LEU A 44 -5.13 -14.52 5.91
N GLU A 45 -5.61 -14.77 4.71
CA GLU A 45 -6.22 -13.73 3.87
C GLU A 45 -7.46 -13.12 4.53
N LYS A 46 -8.30 -13.97 5.14
CA LYS A 46 -9.47 -13.50 5.89
C LYS A 46 -9.04 -12.68 7.09
N GLU A 47 -8.07 -13.16 7.85
CA GLU A 47 -7.56 -12.48 9.05
C GLU A 47 -7.02 -11.10 8.71
N PHE A 48 -6.10 -11.01 7.75
CA PHE A 48 -5.54 -9.74 7.30
C PHE A 48 -6.60 -8.79 6.73
N MET A 49 -7.55 -9.31 5.95
CA MET A 49 -8.61 -8.47 5.40
C MET A 49 -9.50 -7.90 6.52
N LEU A 50 -9.89 -8.71 7.50
CA LEU A 50 -10.69 -8.25 8.65
C LEU A 50 -9.94 -7.26 9.54
N GLU A 51 -8.64 -7.43 9.73
CA GLU A 51 -7.81 -6.51 10.53
C GLU A 51 -7.70 -5.12 9.89
N THR A 52 -7.66 -5.07 8.56
CA THR A 52 -7.58 -3.80 7.81
C THR A 52 -8.91 -3.07 7.65
N LEU A 53 -10.03 -3.68 8.05
CA LEU A 53 -11.33 -3.02 7.98
C LEU A 53 -11.38 -1.78 8.88
N VAL A 54 -11.82 -0.67 8.30
CA VAL A 54 -12.08 0.57 9.04
C VAL A 54 -13.34 0.37 9.87
N LYS A 55 -13.19 0.11 11.18
CA LYS A 55 -14.31 -0.14 12.10
C LYS A 55 -15.16 1.10 12.39
N GLY A 56 -14.71 2.28 11.96
CA GLY A 56 -15.37 3.55 12.16
C GLY A 56 -14.38 4.70 12.24
N PRO A 57 -14.87 5.94 12.34
CA PRO A 57 -14.01 7.09 12.57
C PRO A 57 -13.29 6.94 13.92
N SER A 58 -12.02 7.33 13.96
CA SER A 58 -11.26 7.37 15.21
C SER A 58 -11.89 8.37 16.17
N LEU A 59 -12.24 7.92 17.37
CA LEU A 59 -12.63 8.82 18.48
C LEU A 59 -11.44 9.62 19.02
N LYS A 60 -10.22 9.19 18.69
CA LYS A 60 -8.99 9.93 19.01
C LYS A 60 -8.72 10.91 17.89
N ALA A 61 -8.29 12.12 18.25
CA ALA A 61 -7.75 13.08 17.30
C ALA A 61 -6.62 12.41 16.47
N PRO A 62 -6.40 12.85 15.21
CA PRO A 62 -5.25 12.41 14.43
C PRO A 62 -3.96 12.52 15.25
N CYS A 63 -3.03 11.59 15.06
CA CYS A 63 -1.71 11.73 15.69
C CYS A 63 -1.08 13.05 15.23
N THR A 64 -0.58 13.84 16.18
CA THR A 64 0.24 15.01 15.84
C THR A 64 1.51 14.49 15.22
N MET A 65 1.72 14.80 13.94
CA MET A 65 2.97 14.48 13.26
C MET A 65 4.12 15.11 14.05
N PRO A 66 5.15 14.33 14.41
CA PRO A 66 6.29 14.88 15.13
C PRO A 66 6.90 16.02 14.30
N PRO A 67 7.51 17.02 14.95
CA PRO A 67 8.22 18.06 14.23
C PRO A 67 9.27 17.44 13.30
N PRO A 68 9.55 18.08 12.15
CA PRO A 68 10.58 17.60 11.24
C PRO A 68 11.92 17.48 11.98
N PHE A 69 12.73 16.49 11.60
CA PHE A 69 14.08 16.34 12.13
C PHE A 69 14.89 17.60 11.86
N ASP A 70 15.72 18.00 12.83
CA ASP A 70 16.72 19.02 12.57
C ASP A 70 17.71 18.53 11.49
N PRO A 71 18.38 19.44 10.75
CA PRO A 71 19.25 19.06 9.65
C PRO A 71 20.33 18.05 10.04
N ALA A 72 20.94 18.18 11.22
CA ALA A 72 22.01 17.28 11.64
C ALA A 72 21.48 15.87 11.93
N THR A 73 20.35 15.76 12.63
CA THR A 73 19.68 14.47 12.85
C THR A 73 19.26 13.84 11.53
N LEU A 74 18.68 14.61 10.61
CA LEU A 74 18.27 14.09 9.30
C LEU A 74 19.46 13.56 8.50
N HIS A 75 20.58 14.30 8.46
CA HIS A 75 21.81 13.84 7.81
C HIS A 75 22.32 12.54 8.44
N SER A 76 22.34 12.45 9.77
CA SER A 76 22.81 11.24 10.45
C SER A 76 21.97 10.00 10.10
N ILE A 77 20.64 10.17 9.93
CA ILE A 77 19.73 9.11 9.52
C ILE A 77 20.00 8.69 8.07
N VAL A 78 20.22 9.66 7.18
CA VAL A 78 20.53 9.40 5.76
C VAL A 78 21.87 8.66 5.64
N ASP A 79 22.90 9.12 6.34
CA ASP A 79 24.23 8.51 6.32
C ASP A 79 24.21 7.08 6.87
N ALA A 80 23.47 6.85 7.96
CA ALA A 80 23.29 5.52 8.54
C ALA A 80 22.58 4.58 7.54
N ARG A 81 21.55 5.08 6.85
CA ARG A 81 20.83 4.32 5.81
C ARG A 81 21.77 3.95 4.66
N GLU A 82 22.54 4.91 4.13
CA GLU A 82 23.48 4.65 3.04
C GLU A 82 24.57 3.63 3.44
N SER A 83 25.08 3.75 4.68
CA SER A 83 26.08 2.83 5.20
C SER A 83 25.55 1.40 5.31
N ALA A 84 24.32 1.24 5.80
CA ALA A 84 23.64 -0.06 5.87
C ALA A 84 23.39 -0.65 4.47
N MET A 85 23.00 0.19 3.50
CA MET A 85 22.81 -0.25 2.11
C MET A 85 24.11 -0.76 1.50
N LYS A 86 25.21 -0.01 1.62
CA LYS A 86 26.54 -0.43 1.14
C LYS A 86 27.01 -1.74 1.78
N GLN A 87 26.71 -1.94 3.06
CA GLN A 87 27.05 -3.17 3.76
C GLN A 87 26.28 -4.37 3.21
N VAL A 88 24.98 -4.23 2.96
CA VAL A 88 24.16 -5.27 2.33
C VAL A 88 24.65 -5.59 0.92
N GLU A 89 24.93 -4.57 0.10
CA GLU A 89 25.48 -4.75 -1.26
C GLU A 89 26.82 -5.50 -1.23
N SER A 90 27.70 -5.19 -0.28
CA SER A 90 28.97 -5.91 -0.11
C SER A 90 28.74 -7.40 0.21
N TRP A 91 27.79 -7.71 1.09
CA TRP A 91 27.46 -9.10 1.44
C TRP A 91 26.85 -9.85 0.26
N GLU A 92 25.94 -9.23 -0.49
CA GLU A 92 25.37 -9.82 -1.69
C GLU A 92 26.46 -10.12 -2.73
N ASN A 93 27.36 -9.16 -2.98
CA ASN A 93 28.49 -9.35 -3.90
C ASN A 93 29.41 -10.50 -3.48
N GLN A 94 29.76 -10.58 -2.19
CA GLN A 94 30.57 -11.67 -1.66
C GLN A 94 29.87 -13.04 -1.82
N TYR A 95 28.58 -13.10 -1.51
CA TYR A 95 27.77 -14.31 -1.68
C TYR A 95 27.78 -14.78 -3.14
N TRP A 96 27.51 -13.88 -4.08
CA TRP A 96 27.48 -14.21 -5.51
C TRP A 96 28.86 -14.60 -6.06
N GLN A 97 29.95 -13.94 -5.62
CA GLN A 97 31.30 -14.33 -6.02
C GLN A 97 31.69 -15.72 -5.51
N HIS A 98 31.32 -16.07 -4.27
CA HIS A 98 31.59 -17.40 -3.74
C HIS A 98 30.77 -18.48 -4.45
N LYS A 99 29.54 -18.19 -4.87
CA LYS A 99 28.67 -19.14 -5.57
C LYS A 99 29.11 -19.41 -7.01
N ASN A 100 29.74 -18.45 -7.67
CA ASN A 100 30.21 -18.53 -9.06
C ASN A 100 31.63 -19.10 -9.19
N LYS A 101 32.23 -19.56 -8.08
CA LYS A 101 33.57 -20.14 -8.00
C LYS A 101 33.48 -21.64 -7.75
#